data_AF-D2X9X1-F1
#
_entry.id   AF-D2X9X1-F1
#
_cell.length_a   1.000
_cell.length_b   1.000
_cell.length_c   1.000
_cell.angle_alpha   90.00
_cell.angle_beta   90.00
_cell.angle_gamma   90.00
#
_symmetry.space_group_name_H-M   'P 1'
#
loop_
_entity.id
_entity.type
_entity.pdbx_description
1 polymer ?
#
loop_
_entity_poly.entity_id
_entity_poly.type
_entity_poly.pdbx_seq_one_letter_code
_entity_poly.pdbx_strand_id
1 'polypeptide(L)'
;MCTSIMLMTLTSLALPIFATLVNPNKTHLYPNYVKTTMMYAFITSLIPTTLYIFSNQETTIWSWHWMVTQTLDLTLSFKLDYFSMMFIPI
;
A
#
# COMPACT_ATOMS: atom_id res chain seq x y z
N MET A 1 9.73 -7.94 -7.31
CA MET A 1 10.10 -7.92 -5.87
C MET A 1 9.66 -6.63 -5.19
N CYS A 2 10.06 -5.44 -5.68
CA CYS A 2 9.56 -4.17 -5.11
C CYS A 2 8.03 -4.06 -5.17
N THR A 3 7.42 -4.50 -6.27
CA THR A 3 5.96 -4.50 -6.48
C THR A 3 5.21 -5.36 -5.46
N SER A 4 5.72 -6.56 -5.13
CA SER A 4 5.09 -7.45 -4.15
C SER A 4 5.22 -6.92 -2.72
N ILE A 5 6.35 -6.30 -2.37
CA ILE A 5 6.56 -5.71 -1.05
C ILE A 5 5.66 -4.48 -0.86
N MET A 6 5.52 -3.65 -1.90
CA MET A 6 4.58 -2.54 -1.91
C MET A 6 3.11 -2.98 -1.84
N LEU A 7 2.75 -4.09 -2.48
CA LEU A 7 1.40 -4.64 -2.31
C LEU A 7 1.19 -5.15 -0.87
N MET A 8 2.22 -5.71 -0.24
CA MET A 8 2.18 -6.15 1.14
C MET A 8 2.00 -4.98 2.12
N THR A 9 2.63 -3.83 1.87
CA THR A 9 2.46 -2.64 2.72
C THR A 9 1.03 -2.10 2.63
N LEU A 10 0.47 -2.00 1.42
CA LEU A 10 -0.91 -1.57 1.19
C LEU A 10 -1.93 -2.52 1.83
N THR A 11 -1.72 -3.83 1.73
CA THR A 11 -2.61 -4.83 2.34
C THR A 11 -2.54 -4.83 3.86
N SER A 12 -1.35 -4.61 4.46
CA SER A 12 -1.20 -4.46 5.91
C SER A 12 -1.95 -3.24 6.46
N LEU A 13 -2.01 -2.14 5.70
CA LEU A 13 -2.78 -0.93 6.07
C LEU A 13 -4.29 -1.14 5.95
N ALA A 14 -4.74 -1.99 5.02
CA ALA A 14 -6.16 -2.32 4.88
C ALA A 14 -6.66 -3.30 5.96
N LEU A 15 -5.79 -4.11 6.54
CA LEU A 15 -6.10 -5.11 7.56
C LEU A 15 -6.88 -4.56 8.78
N PRO A 16 -6.46 -3.46 9.45
CA PRO A 16 -7.22 -2.89 10.56
C PRO A 16 -8.59 -2.34 10.16
N ILE A 17 -8.79 -1.95 8.90
CA ILE A 17 -10.09 -1.51 8.37
C ILE A 17 -11.02 -2.73 8.29
N PHE A 18 -10.58 -3.81 7.65
CA PHE A 18 -11.37 -5.04 7.57
C PHE A 18 -11.69 -5.61 8.96
N ALA A 19 -10.75 -5.53 9.90
CA ALA A 19 -10.97 -5.98 11.28
C ALA A 19 -12.15 -5.22 11.95
N THR A 20 -12.32 -3.92 11.68
CA THR A 20 -13.46 -3.14 12.21
C THR A 20 -14.80 -3.49 11.57
N LEU A 21 -14.81 -3.88 10.30
CA LEU A 21 -16.03 -4.34 9.64
C LEU A 21 -16.51 -5.68 10.20
N VAL A 22 -15.59 -6.59 10.53
CA VAL A 22 -15.93 -7.93 11.04
C VAL A 22 -16.34 -7.87 12.51
N ASN A 23 -15.62 -7.11 13.34
CA ASN A 23 -15.93 -6.98 14.76
C ASN A 23 -16.06 -5.49 15.17
N PRO A 24 -17.27 -4.93 15.12
CA PRO A 24 -17.50 -3.52 15.46
C PRO A 24 -17.31 -3.22 16.95
N ASN A 25 -17.27 -4.26 17.81
CA ASN A 25 -17.04 -4.09 19.24
C ASN A 25 -15.57 -3.80 19.51
N LYS A 26 -15.26 -2.51 19.64
CA LYS A 26 -13.92 -2.00 19.95
C LYS A 26 -13.45 -2.53 21.31
N THR A 27 -12.57 -3.52 21.28
CA THR A 27 -11.82 -3.93 22.46
C THR A 27 -10.78 -2.85 22.79
N HIS A 28 -10.43 -2.70 24.07
CA HIS A 28 -9.41 -1.74 24.53
C HIS A 28 -8.02 -1.95 23.87
N LEU A 29 -7.82 -3.10 23.22
CA LEU A 29 -6.58 -3.50 22.53
C LEU A 29 -6.51 -3.02 21.08
N TYR A 30 -7.62 -2.57 20.48
CA TYR A 30 -7.66 -2.16 19.08
C TYR A 30 -6.70 -1.00 18.75
N PRO A 31 -6.57 0.06 19.56
CA PRO A 31 -5.58 1.12 19.30
C PRO A 31 -4.14 0.61 19.27
N ASN A 32 -3.80 -0.35 20.13
CA ASN A 32 -2.47 -0.96 20.15
C ASN A 32 -2.23 -1.81 18.89
N TYR A 33 -3.25 -2.54 18.44
CA TYR A 33 -3.19 -3.30 17.19
C TYR A 33 -2.98 -2.39 15.98
N VAL A 34 -3.70 -1.27 15.88
CA VAL A 34 -3.48 -0.30 14.79
C VAL A 34 -2.04 0.23 14.85
N LYS A 35 -1.55 0.61 16.04
CA LYS A 35 -0.19 1.10 16.22
C LYS A 35 0.87 0.10 15.73
N THR A 36 0.73 -1.19 16.08
CA THR A 36 1.68 -2.21 15.63
C THR A 36 1.59 -2.46 14.13
N THR A 37 0.38 -2.50 13.56
CA THR A 37 0.21 -2.64 12.10
C THR A 37 0.84 -1.48 11.32
N MET A 38 0.72 -0.24 11.82
CA MET A 38 1.38 0.93 11.21
C MET A 38 2.91 0.82 11.29
N MET A 39 3.46 0.35 12.42
CA MET A 39 4.90 0.13 12.57
C MET A 39 5.43 -0.93 11.58
N TYR A 40 4.69 -2.02 11.38
CA TYR A 40 5.05 -3.04 10.39
C TYR A 40 4.93 -2.52 8.95
N ALA A 41 3.88 -1.76 8.64
CA ALA A 41 3.72 -1.12 7.33
C ALA A 41 4.88 -0.16 7.02
N PHE A 42 5.32 0.63 8.01
CA PHE A 42 6.48 1.51 7.89
C PHE A 42 7.77 0.72 7.58
N ILE A 43 8.10 -0.31 8.37
CA ILE A 43 9.31 -1.11 8.16
C ILE A 43 9.30 -1.80 6.78
N THR A 44 8.16 -2.36 6.38
CA THR A 44 8.04 -3.03 5.09
C THR A 44 8.13 -2.06 3.91
N SER A 45 7.72 -0.80 4.08
CA SER A 45 7.80 0.23 3.04
C SER A 45 9.21 0.81 2.85
N LEU A 46 10.10 0.69 3.84
CA LEU A 46 11.50 1.13 3.71
C LEU A 46 12.33 0.29 2.71
N ILE A 47 11.97 -0.98 2.52
CA ILE A 47 12.66 -1.87 1.59
C ILE A 47 12.51 -1.40 0.14
N PRO A 48 11.30 -1.16 -0.39
CA PRO A 48 11.13 -0.67 -1.76
C PRO A 48 11.70 0.73 -1.96
N THR A 49 11.75 1.59 -0.94
CA THR A 49 12.30 2.94 -1.08
C THR A 49 13.82 2.97 -1.10
N THR A 50 14.48 2.15 -0.28
CA THR A 50 15.94 1.98 -0.36
C THR A 50 16.35 1.38 -1.71
N LEU A 51 15.59 0.42 -2.23
CA LEU A 51 15.79 -0.13 -3.58
C LEU A 51 15.57 0.93 -4.67
N TYR A 52 14.55 1.78 -4.52
CA TYR A 52 14.30 2.89 -5.42
C TYR A 52 15.46 3.89 -5.42
N ILE A 53 15.99 4.29 -4.26
CA ILE A 53 17.15 5.20 -4.16
C ILE A 53 18.39 4.59 -4.83
N PHE A 54 18.60 3.28 -4.68
CA PHE A 54 19.77 2.60 -5.26
C PHE A 54 19.69 2.47 -6.78
N SER A 55 18.53 2.06 -7.32
CA SER A 55 18.38 1.74 -8.75
C SER A 55 17.69 2.81 -9.58
N ASN A 56 17.08 3.80 -8.93
CA ASN A 56 16.27 4.87 -9.52
C ASN A 56 15.21 4.38 -10.53
N GLN A 57 14.69 3.15 -10.32
CA GLN A 57 13.72 2.51 -11.21
C GLN A 57 12.28 2.83 -10.76
N GLU A 58 11.55 3.55 -11.61
CA GLU A 58 10.10 3.69 -11.47
C GLU A 58 9.40 2.40 -11.92
N THR A 59 8.40 1.95 -11.16
CA THR A 59 7.64 0.73 -11.51
C THR A 59 6.15 0.94 -11.34
N THR A 60 5.35 0.27 -12.15
CA THR A 60 3.89 0.19 -11.98
C THR A 60 3.54 -1.14 -11.32
N ILE A 61 2.74 -1.12 -10.24
CA ILE A 61 2.48 -2.32 -9.42
C ILE A 61 1.30 -3.12 -9.95
N TRP A 62 0.18 -2.45 -10.19
CA TRP A 62 -1.11 -3.10 -10.38
C TRP A 62 -1.88 -2.33 -11.42
N SER A 63 -2.23 -2.97 -12.53
CA SER A 63 -3.07 -2.43 -13.59
C SER A 63 -4.34 -3.27 -13.66
N TRP A 64 -5.41 -2.79 -13.04
CA TRP A 64 -6.73 -3.39 -13.17
C TRP A 64 -7.53 -2.64 -14.23
N HIS A 65 -7.91 -3.34 -15.30
CA HIS A 65 -8.81 -2.77 -16.29
C HIS A 65 -10.22 -2.66 -15.67
N TRP A 66 -10.69 -1.43 -15.46
CA TRP A 66 -11.95 -1.21 -14.76
C TRP A 66 -13.15 -1.22 -15.70
N MET A 67 -13.22 -0.29 -16.65
CA MET A 67 -14.33 -0.19 -17.60
C MET A 67 -13.90 0.57 -18.86
N VAL A 68 -14.41 0.16 -20.02
CA VAL A 68 -14.34 0.94 -21.26
C VAL A 68 -15.65 1.70 -21.43
N THR A 69 -15.57 3.01 -21.67
CA THR A 69 -16.72 3.85 -22.05
C THR A 69 -16.46 4.50 -23.40
N GLN A 70 -17.05 3.94 -24.47
CA GLN A 70 -16.91 4.37 -25.88
C GLN A 70 -15.46 4.47 -26.39
N THR A 71 -14.74 5.53 -26.00
CA THR A 71 -13.34 5.81 -26.37
C THR A 71 -12.41 5.97 -25.16
N LEU A 72 -12.93 5.87 -23.93
CA LEU A 72 -12.17 6.01 -22.69
C LEU A 72 -11.99 4.65 -22.00
N ASP A 73 -10.76 4.17 -21.96
CA ASP A 73 -10.36 2.97 -21.22
C ASP A 73 -9.90 3.37 -19.82
N LEU A 74 -10.73 3.12 -18.81
CA LEU A 74 -10.39 3.37 -17.42
C LEU A 74 -9.62 2.18 -16.86
N THR A 75 -8.37 2.40 -16.52
CA THR A 75 -7.51 1.44 -15.84
C THR A 75 -7.07 2.00 -14.49
N LEU A 76 -7.17 1.19 -13.45
CA LEU A 76 -6.63 1.52 -12.14
C LEU A 76 -5.17 1.05 -12.14
N SER A 77 -4.25 2.00 -12.28
CA SER A 77 -2.81 1.74 -12.28
C SER A 77 -2.11 2.41 -11.11
N PHE A 78 -1.49 1.65 -10.21
CA PHE A 78 -0.60 2.25 -9.19
C PHE A 78 0.80 2.46 -9.77
N LYS A 79 1.17 3.72 -9.97
CA LYS A 79 2.51 4.13 -10.39
C LYS A 79 3.37 4.48 -9.17
N LEU A 80 4.53 3.83 -9.06
CA LEU A 80 5.54 4.13 -8.04
C LEU A 80 6.61 5.05 -8.64
N ASP A 81 6.35 6.34 -8.53
CA ASP A 81 7.28 7.42 -8.85
C ASP A 81 8.04 7.91 -7.61
N TYR A 82 8.91 8.89 -7.81
CA TYR A 82 9.67 9.53 -6.73
C TYR A 82 8.78 9.99 -5.56
N PHE A 83 7.64 10.61 -5.86
CA PHE A 83 6.76 11.18 -4.85
C PHE A 83 6.11 10.11 -3.98
N SER A 84 5.57 9.06 -4.60
CA SER A 84 4.99 7.94 -3.86
C SER A 84 6.04 7.22 -3.01
N MET A 85 7.24 6.99 -3.55
CA MET A 85 8.33 6.36 -2.80
C MET A 85 8.79 7.19 -1.59
N MET A 86 8.86 8.51 -1.69
CA MET A 86 9.25 9.34 -0.55
C MET A 86 8.13 9.50 0.49
N PHE A 87 6.86 9.43 0.09
CA PHE A 87 5.73 9.72 0.98
C PHE A 87 5.19 8.48 1.71
N ILE A 88 5.25 7.30 1.11
CA ILE A 88 4.64 6.08 1.68
C ILE A 88 5.29 5.61 2.99
N PRO A 89 6.61 5.77 3.23
CA PRO A 89 7.23 5.44 4.50
C PRO A 89 7.08 6.52 5.59
N ILE A 90 6.18 7.47 5.47
CA ILE A 90 5.94 8.49 6.53
C ILE A 90 4.81 8.00 7.45
#